data_AF-A0A5Q0M147-F1
#
_entry.id   AF-A0A5Q0M147-F1
#
_cell.length_a   1.000
_cell.length_b   1.000
_cell.length_c   1.000
_cell.angle_alpha   90.00
_cell.angle_beta   90.00
_cell.angle_gamma   90.00
#
_symmetry.space_group_name_H-M   'P 1'
#
loop_
_entity.id
_entity.type
_entity.pdbx_description
1 polymer ?
#
loop_
_entity_poly.entity_id
_entity_poly.type
_entity_poly.pdbx_seq_one_letter_code
_entity_poly.pdbx_strand_id
1 'polypeptide(L)'
;MIHSTKKRTPSRAARHALGLALAIAGFSAQAQTEAPAPQPMAAASAPAEAAPAAPLQTRLRFNRGTYKPGIEHLRVVRRENTINNVAGQVALNVAFAVLSGGVGAQGFSKDDLGGTTLEELKDDPLGVNPAMSELNDALSKVATDIYRKRAEAALATALTDGSTPEEIEAARQIPKEADTLLLPGPWHLVYENLLGSDELFRLKFGADLGRPGFMRPPIECRYQSEAVAWARWQADNWQLLREERAKAVEACTKFIAAAPEKRW
;
A
#
# COMPACT_ATOMS: atom_id res chain seq x y z
N MET A 1 -10.00 -16.76 -51.81
CA MET A 1 -11.30 -17.40 -51.45
C MET A 1 -11.20 -17.78 -49.98
N ILE A 2 -11.94 -17.28 -49.00
CA ILE A 2 -13.16 -16.47 -48.91
C ILE A 2 -12.98 -15.48 -47.74
N HIS A 3 -13.52 -14.28 -47.91
CA HIS A 3 -13.61 -13.18 -46.95
C HIS A 3 -14.47 -13.51 -45.71
N SER A 4 -14.16 -12.91 -44.56
CA SER A 4 -15.18 -12.17 -43.80
C SER A 4 -14.55 -11.21 -42.80
N THR A 5 -14.54 -9.92 -43.16
CA THR A 5 -14.28 -8.78 -42.30
C THR A 5 -15.61 -8.25 -41.77
N LYS A 6 -15.73 -7.99 -40.47
CA LYS A 6 -16.82 -7.16 -39.93
C LYS A 6 -16.25 -6.05 -39.07
N LYS A 7 -16.15 -4.86 -39.68
CA LYS A 7 -16.00 -3.54 -39.03
C LYS A 7 -17.39 -2.93 -38.82
N ARG A 8 -17.51 -2.11 -37.76
CA ARG A 8 -18.17 -0.78 -37.65
C ARG A 8 -18.90 -0.64 -36.30
N THR A 9 -18.32 0.10 -35.35
CA THR A 9 -18.44 1.55 -35.03
C THR A 9 -19.65 1.92 -34.16
N PRO A 10 -19.54 3.01 -33.35
CA PRO A 10 -20.27 3.20 -32.10
C PRO A 10 -21.52 4.06 -32.26
N SER A 11 -22.46 3.94 -31.31
CA SER A 11 -23.62 4.82 -31.21
C SER A 11 -23.37 5.98 -30.24
N ARG A 12 -23.53 7.19 -30.76
CA ARG A 12 -23.75 8.45 -30.03
C ARG A 12 -25.16 8.92 -30.39
N ALA A 13 -25.98 9.23 -29.40
CA ALA A 13 -27.15 10.12 -29.44
C ALA A 13 -27.85 10.03 -28.07
N ALA A 14 -28.60 10.99 -27.56
CA ALA A 14 -28.67 12.44 -27.65
C ALA A 14 -29.67 12.85 -26.55
N ARG A 15 -29.45 14.04 -25.99
CA ARG A 15 -30.35 14.93 -25.23
C ARG A 15 -31.83 14.54 -25.11
N HIS A 16 -32.36 14.63 -23.90
CA HIS A 16 -33.70 15.19 -23.66
C HIS A 16 -33.68 16.16 -22.49
N ALA A 17 -34.15 17.38 -22.77
CA ALA A 17 -34.57 18.40 -21.83
C ALA A 17 -36.08 18.58 -22.01
N LEU A 18 -36.82 18.70 -20.89
CA LEU A 18 -38.14 19.31 -20.70
C LEU A 18 -38.35 19.20 -19.16
N GLY A 19 -38.62 20.22 -18.36
CA GLY A 19 -39.32 21.48 -18.60
C GLY A 19 -40.70 21.41 -17.96
N LEU A 20 -40.84 21.90 -16.72
CA LEU A 20 -42.10 22.46 -16.23
C LEU A 20 -41.85 23.44 -15.06
N ALA A 21 -42.52 24.58 -15.17
CA ALA A 21 -42.36 25.78 -14.37
C ALA A 21 -43.71 26.17 -13.72
N LEU A 22 -43.66 27.23 -12.89
CA LEU A 22 -44.74 28.03 -12.28
C LEU A 22 -45.44 27.42 -11.02
N ALA A 23 -45.87 28.18 -10.01
CA ALA A 23 -45.77 29.61 -9.69
C ALA A 23 -46.26 29.89 -8.25
N ILE A 24 -45.60 30.85 -7.59
CA ILE A 24 -46.12 32.04 -6.88
C ILE A 24 -47.29 31.89 -5.87
N ALA A 25 -46.97 32.20 -4.61
CA ALA A 25 -47.70 33.12 -3.71
C ALA A 25 -46.66 33.59 -2.66
N GLY A 26 -46.50 34.84 -2.23
CA GLY A 26 -47.29 36.07 -2.37
C GLY A 26 -47.36 36.76 -1.00
N PHE A 27 -46.68 37.91 -0.86
CA PHE A 27 -46.84 38.97 0.17
C PHE A 27 -46.43 38.64 1.63
N SER A 28 -45.82 39.53 2.44
CA SER A 28 -45.87 40.99 2.49
C SER A 28 -44.54 41.60 2.96
N ALA A 29 -44.25 42.79 2.43
CA ALA A 29 -43.23 43.70 2.92
C ALA A 29 -43.67 44.38 4.24
N GLN A 30 -42.76 44.49 5.20
CA GLN A 30 -42.76 45.57 6.18
C GLN A 30 -41.42 46.30 6.06
N ALA A 31 -41.52 47.55 5.61
CA ALA A 31 -40.44 48.51 5.66
C ALA A 31 -40.28 48.99 7.11
N GLN A 32 -39.06 48.91 7.63
CA GLN A 32 -38.61 49.76 8.72
C GLN A 32 -37.33 50.47 8.28
N THR A 33 -37.45 51.79 8.23
CA THR A 33 -36.38 52.75 8.01
C THR A 33 -35.57 52.87 9.29
N GLU A 34 -34.30 52.51 9.25
CA GLU A 34 -33.33 52.90 10.28
C GLU A 34 -32.06 53.46 9.62
N ALA A 35 -31.58 54.57 10.16
CA ALA A 35 -30.52 55.43 9.64
C ALA A 35 -29.14 54.75 9.62
N PRO A 36 -28.18 55.23 8.79
CA PRO A 36 -26.90 54.55 8.59
C PRO A 36 -25.96 54.76 9.78
N ALA A 37 -25.56 53.67 10.44
CA ALA A 37 -24.40 53.66 11.32
C ALA A 37 -23.09 53.63 10.50
N PRO A 38 -21.98 54.25 10.96
CA PRO A 38 -20.73 54.32 10.20
C PRO A 38 -20.13 52.93 10.01
N GLN A 39 -19.81 52.57 8.76
CA GLN A 39 -19.03 51.38 8.45
C GLN A 39 -17.61 51.52 9.03
N PRO A 40 -17.12 50.58 9.85
CA PRO A 40 -15.70 50.53 10.16
C PRO A 40 -14.95 50.15 8.86
N MET A 41 -13.97 50.98 8.50
CA MET A 41 -13.06 50.75 7.39
C MET A 41 -12.54 49.31 7.42
N ALA A 42 -12.77 48.58 6.31
CA ALA A 42 -12.15 47.31 6.06
C ALA A 42 -10.62 47.49 6.09
N ALA A 43 -9.98 46.90 7.09
CA ALA A 43 -8.53 46.77 7.13
C ALA A 43 -8.09 45.98 5.89
N ALA A 44 -7.19 46.58 5.10
CA ALA A 44 -6.55 45.92 3.98
C ALA A 44 -5.91 44.61 4.49
N SER A 45 -6.38 43.48 3.97
CA SER A 45 -5.83 42.17 4.28
C SER A 45 -4.39 42.13 3.77
N ALA A 46 -3.44 41.91 4.68
CA ALA A 46 -2.05 41.67 4.34
C ALA A 46 -1.94 40.44 3.40
N PRO A 47 -0.92 40.36 2.52
CA PRO A 47 -0.72 39.21 1.66
C PRO A 47 -0.56 37.96 2.51
N ALA A 48 -1.34 36.92 2.22
CA ALA A 48 -1.17 35.62 2.84
C ALA A 48 0.27 35.15 2.61
N GLU A 49 1.01 35.02 3.71
CA GLU A 49 2.34 34.43 3.72
C GLU A 49 2.24 33.02 3.11
N ALA A 50 2.92 32.83 1.98
CA ALA A 50 2.87 31.58 1.25
C ALA A 50 3.36 30.46 2.17
N ALA A 51 2.46 29.51 2.49
CA ALA A 51 2.81 28.35 3.27
C ALA A 51 4.06 27.67 2.67
N PRO A 52 5.04 27.25 3.49
CA PRO A 52 6.26 26.65 2.99
C PRO A 52 5.90 25.45 2.10
N ALA A 53 6.47 25.43 0.90
CA ALA A 53 6.30 24.31 -0.02
C ALA A 53 6.74 23.03 0.69
N ALA A 54 5.85 22.02 0.72
CA ALA A 54 6.17 20.73 1.29
C ALA A 54 7.47 20.19 0.66
N PRO A 55 8.38 19.59 1.45
CA PRO A 55 9.63 19.08 0.92
C PRO A 55 9.36 18.12 -0.23
N LEU A 56 10.12 18.29 -1.32
CA LEU A 56 10.03 17.47 -2.53
C LEU A 56 10.37 16.01 -2.16
N GLN A 57 9.33 15.19 -2.02
CA GLN A 57 9.44 13.79 -1.62
C GLN A 57 8.95 12.89 -2.75
N THR A 58 9.82 12.00 -3.21
CA THR A 58 9.44 10.90 -4.10
C THR A 58 8.68 9.86 -3.28
N ARG A 59 7.43 9.58 -3.67
CA ARG A 59 6.56 8.61 -3.01
C ARG A 59 6.65 7.26 -3.68
N LEU A 60 6.82 6.21 -2.88
CA LEU A 60 6.60 4.85 -3.35
C LEU A 60 5.12 4.58 -3.48
N ARG A 61 4.76 3.86 -4.53
CA ARG A 61 3.39 3.42 -4.72
C ARG A 61 3.21 2.05 -4.11
N PHE A 62 2.29 1.96 -3.15
CA PHE A 62 1.76 0.68 -2.70
C PHE A 62 0.93 0.05 -3.83
N ASN A 63 1.14 -1.23 -4.06
CA ASN A 63 0.30 -2.01 -4.97
C ASN A 63 0.12 -3.41 -4.39
N ARG A 64 -1.13 -3.83 -4.20
CA ARG A 64 -1.46 -5.18 -3.72
C ARG A 64 -0.93 -6.30 -4.63
N GLY A 65 -0.72 -6.03 -5.92
CA GLY A 65 -0.26 -7.04 -6.88
C GLY A 65 -1.23 -8.21 -6.99
N THR A 66 -0.72 -9.43 -6.89
CA THR A 66 -1.51 -10.68 -6.97
C THR A 66 -2.03 -11.16 -5.61
N TYR A 67 -1.73 -10.45 -4.52
CA TYR A 67 -2.20 -10.84 -3.19
C TYR A 67 -3.73 -10.70 -3.09
N LYS A 68 -4.35 -11.63 -2.37
CA LYS A 68 -5.82 -11.66 -2.18
C LYS A 68 -6.26 -10.46 -1.33
N PRO A 69 -7.51 -10.00 -1.48
CA PRO A 69 -8.11 -9.04 -0.56
C PRO A 69 -7.99 -9.52 0.90
N GLY A 70 -7.64 -8.61 1.81
CA GLY A 70 -7.39 -8.90 3.22
C GLY A 70 -5.91 -8.87 3.62
N ILE A 71 -4.97 -8.83 2.67
CA ILE A 71 -3.54 -8.66 2.92
C ILE A 71 -3.21 -7.30 3.57
N GLU A 72 -4.14 -6.35 3.46
CA GLU A 72 -4.08 -5.01 4.04
C GLU A 72 -4.20 -5.03 5.57
N HIS A 73 -4.63 -6.15 6.17
CA HIS A 73 -4.86 -6.27 7.60
C HIS A 73 -4.16 -7.49 8.20
N LEU A 74 -3.90 -7.45 9.51
CA LEU A 74 -3.31 -8.52 10.29
C LEU A 74 -4.23 -9.73 10.22
N ARG A 75 -3.68 -10.86 9.77
CA ARG A 75 -4.41 -12.14 9.75
C ARG A 75 -3.86 -13.06 10.81
N VAL A 76 -4.75 -13.75 11.49
CA VAL A 76 -4.37 -14.86 12.38
C VAL A 76 -4.64 -16.14 11.63
N VAL A 77 -3.59 -16.92 11.43
CA VAL A 77 -3.69 -18.28 10.92
C VAL A 77 -3.66 -19.18 12.13
N ARG A 78 -4.80 -19.81 12.45
CA ARG A 78 -4.90 -20.85 13.48
C ARG A 78 -4.94 -22.24 12.84
N ARG A 79 -4.88 -23.27 13.67
CA ARG A 79 -4.95 -24.67 13.23
C ARG A 79 -6.26 -24.97 12.52
N GLU A 80 -7.37 -24.45 13.03
CA GLU A 80 -8.72 -24.66 12.50
C GLU A 80 -8.84 -24.11 11.07
N ASN A 81 -8.20 -22.97 10.79
CA ASN A 81 -8.12 -22.40 9.45
C ASN A 81 -7.39 -23.33 8.47
N THR A 82 -6.39 -24.09 8.96
CA THR A 82 -5.68 -25.06 8.14
C THR A 82 -6.57 -26.24 7.80
N ILE A 83 -7.25 -26.80 8.80
CA ILE A 83 -8.14 -27.96 8.65
C ILE A 83 -9.31 -27.63 7.71
N ASN A 84 -9.93 -26.46 7.85
CA ASN A 84 -11.07 -26.05 7.03
C ASN A 84 -10.68 -25.78 5.55
N ASN A 85 -9.52 -25.18 5.30
CA ASN A 85 -9.03 -24.97 3.93
C ASN A 85 -8.56 -26.27 3.26
N VAL A 86 -8.00 -27.20 4.03
CA VAL A 86 -7.60 -28.54 3.58
C VAL A 86 -8.82 -29.44 3.35
N ALA A 87 -9.94 -29.25 4.06
CA ALA A 87 -11.19 -29.95 3.78
C ALA A 87 -11.89 -29.44 2.50
N GLY A 88 -11.73 -28.14 2.18
CA GLY A 88 -12.25 -27.54 0.95
C GLY A 88 -11.45 -27.83 -0.32
N GLN A 89 -10.19 -28.26 -0.20
CA GLN A 89 -9.34 -28.72 -1.30
C GLN A 89 -9.11 -30.23 -1.17
N VAL A 90 -9.70 -31.03 -2.06
CA VAL A 90 -9.59 -32.50 -2.10
C VAL A 90 -8.14 -32.96 -2.37
N ALA A 91 -7.25 -32.82 -1.38
CA ALA A 91 -5.81 -33.14 -1.48
C ALA A 91 -5.22 -33.70 -0.17
N LEU A 92 -6.04 -34.35 0.67
CA LEU A 92 -5.56 -34.95 1.92
C LEU A 92 -4.53 -36.08 1.71
N ASN A 93 -4.59 -36.78 0.57
CA ASN A 93 -3.70 -37.93 0.31
C ASN A 93 -2.25 -37.52 0.01
N VAL A 94 -1.98 -36.26 -0.34
CA VAL A 94 -0.60 -35.78 -0.58
C VAL A 94 0.01 -35.21 0.71
N ALA A 95 -0.79 -34.56 1.57
CA ALA A 95 -0.30 -33.96 2.82
C ALA A 95 0.21 -35.00 3.84
N PHE A 96 -0.43 -36.18 3.91
CA PHE A 96 0.06 -37.28 4.75
C PHE A 96 1.26 -38.03 4.15
N ALA A 97 1.36 -38.13 2.82
CA ALA A 97 2.49 -38.80 2.14
C ALA A 97 3.81 -38.02 2.26
N VAL A 98 3.74 -36.70 2.42
CA VAL A 98 4.92 -35.83 2.63
C VAL A 98 5.49 -35.96 4.05
N LEU A 99 4.64 -36.19 5.06
CA LEU A 99 5.09 -36.49 6.43
C LEU A 99 5.78 -37.86 6.55
N SER A 100 5.62 -38.75 5.56
CA SER A 100 6.27 -40.06 5.47
C SER A 100 7.46 -40.12 4.49
N GLY A 101 7.97 -38.99 4.00
CA GLY A 101 9.22 -38.97 3.21
C GLY A 101 9.07 -39.25 1.70
N GLY A 102 7.94 -38.89 1.09
CA GLY A 102 7.74 -38.96 -0.36
C GLY A 102 8.27 -37.74 -1.12
N VAL A 103 9.11 -37.98 -2.12
CA VAL A 103 9.73 -36.98 -3.02
C VAL A 103 8.69 -36.39 -3.97
N GLY A 104 8.60 -35.05 -4.02
CA GLY A 104 7.96 -34.32 -5.12
C GLY A 104 6.50 -33.92 -4.89
N ALA A 105 6.25 -32.99 -3.97
CA ALA A 105 5.01 -32.19 -3.96
C ALA A 105 5.37 -30.72 -3.85
N GLN A 106 4.76 -29.86 -4.67
CA GLN A 106 4.78 -28.42 -4.47
C GLN A 106 4.25 -28.14 -3.05
N GLY A 107 5.16 -27.69 -2.18
CA GLY A 107 4.90 -27.52 -0.77
C GLY A 107 3.75 -26.55 -0.55
N PHE A 108 2.68 -27.03 0.06
CA PHE A 108 1.66 -26.19 0.66
C PHE A 108 2.33 -25.31 1.72
N SER A 109 2.42 -24.00 1.47
CA SER A 109 2.86 -23.06 2.49
C SER A 109 1.66 -22.68 3.35
N LYS A 110 1.80 -22.74 4.68
CA LYS A 110 0.80 -22.18 5.60
C LYS A 110 0.56 -20.69 5.37
N ASP A 111 1.46 -20.02 4.65
CA ASP A 111 1.32 -18.61 4.27
C ASP A 111 0.23 -18.38 3.19
N ASP A 112 -0.21 -19.44 2.48
CA ASP A 112 -1.36 -19.41 1.57
C ASP A 112 -2.72 -19.52 2.29
N LEU A 113 -2.70 -19.88 3.57
CA LEU A 113 -3.87 -19.81 4.42
C LEU A 113 -4.12 -18.34 4.71
N GLY A 114 -5.12 -17.77 4.04
CA GLY A 114 -5.47 -16.36 4.20
C GLY A 114 -5.81 -15.96 5.64
N GLY A 115 -5.90 -16.88 6.60
CA GLY A 115 -6.20 -16.59 8.01
C GLY A 115 -7.54 -15.86 8.18
N THR A 116 -7.80 -15.39 9.39
CA THR A 116 -8.95 -14.52 9.70
C THR A 116 -8.44 -13.16 10.18
N THR A 117 -9.11 -12.08 9.77
CA THR A 117 -8.87 -10.76 10.35
C THR A 117 -9.26 -10.79 11.83
N LEU A 118 -8.47 -10.11 12.67
CA LEU A 118 -8.83 -9.89 14.06
C LEU A 118 -9.85 -8.77 14.18
N GLU A 119 -11.07 -9.10 14.59
CA GLU A 119 -12.12 -8.09 14.82
C GLU A 119 -11.70 -7.02 15.83
N GLU A 120 -10.94 -7.41 16.85
CA GLU A 120 -10.40 -6.51 17.88
C GLU A 120 -9.48 -5.41 17.30
N LEU A 121 -8.85 -5.65 16.15
CA LEU A 121 -7.89 -4.73 15.53
C LEU A 121 -8.34 -4.21 14.15
N LYS A 122 -9.61 -4.41 13.77
CA LYS A 122 -10.08 -4.04 12.42
C LYS A 122 -10.01 -2.54 12.14
N ASP A 123 -10.28 -1.74 13.16
CA ASP A 123 -10.27 -0.28 13.12
C ASP A 123 -9.01 0.30 13.80
N ASP A 124 -8.11 -0.57 14.29
CA ASP A 124 -6.85 -0.18 14.92
C ASP A 124 -5.72 -0.12 13.85
N PRO A 125 -4.94 0.98 13.77
CA PRO A 125 -3.78 1.07 12.88
C PRO A 125 -2.77 -0.08 13.04
N LEU A 126 -2.69 -0.68 14.23
CA LEU A 126 -1.86 -1.85 14.51
C LEU A 126 -2.28 -3.08 13.67
N GLY A 127 -3.56 -3.17 13.33
CA GLY A 127 -4.08 -4.17 12.42
C GLY A 127 -3.67 -3.93 10.97
N VAL A 128 -3.38 -2.71 10.54
CA VAL A 128 -3.04 -2.39 9.15
C VAL A 128 -1.65 -2.92 8.78
N ASN A 129 -1.49 -3.50 7.59
CA ASN A 129 -0.21 -3.99 7.09
C ASN A 129 0.82 -2.85 7.01
N PRO A 130 1.99 -2.96 7.69
CA PRO A 130 2.99 -1.90 7.72
C PRO A 130 3.56 -1.50 6.35
N ALA A 131 3.43 -2.37 5.33
CA ALA A 131 3.81 -2.08 3.96
C ALA A 131 2.98 -0.94 3.33
N MET A 132 1.79 -0.65 3.85
CA MET A 132 0.91 0.41 3.34
C MET A 132 1.29 1.79 3.84
N SER A 133 1.88 1.88 5.03
CA SER A 133 2.18 3.12 5.74
C SER A 133 3.65 3.20 6.13
N GLU A 134 4.06 2.63 7.26
CA GLU A 134 5.35 2.92 7.88
C GLU A 134 6.54 2.51 7.01
N LEU A 135 6.48 1.32 6.40
CA LEU A 135 7.52 0.88 5.48
C LEU A 135 7.50 1.71 4.20
N ASN A 136 6.32 2.07 3.68
CA ASN A 136 6.20 2.91 2.48
C ASN A 136 6.82 4.30 2.72
N ASP A 137 6.52 4.93 3.86
CA ASP A 137 7.06 6.23 4.24
C ASP A 137 8.58 6.17 4.44
N ALA A 138 9.08 5.13 5.12
CA ALA A 138 10.50 4.93 5.34
C ALA A 138 11.25 4.75 4.01
N LEU A 139 10.76 3.88 3.13
CA LEU A 139 11.37 3.62 1.83
C LEU A 139 11.17 4.80 0.85
N SER A 140 10.12 5.62 0.98
CA SER A 140 9.94 6.84 0.17
C SER A 140 11.03 7.87 0.46
N LYS A 141 11.52 7.96 1.71
CA LYS A 141 12.68 8.80 2.05
C LYS A 141 13.93 8.29 1.33
N VAL A 142 14.17 6.99 1.36
CA VAL A 142 15.29 6.35 0.65
C VAL A 142 15.20 6.59 -0.86
N ALA A 143 14.00 6.42 -1.46
CA ALA A 143 13.76 6.71 -2.87
C ALA A 143 14.09 8.17 -3.20
N THR A 144 13.64 9.11 -2.37
CA THR A 144 13.89 10.54 -2.57
C THR A 144 15.40 10.83 -2.66
N ASP A 145 16.20 10.25 -1.77
CA ASP A 145 17.66 10.46 -1.79
C ASP A 145 18.32 9.82 -3.03
N ILE A 146 17.86 8.65 -3.46
CA ILE A 146 18.35 7.99 -4.68
C ILE A 146 18.00 8.81 -5.92
N TYR A 147 16.76 9.26 -6.06
CA TYR A 147 16.33 10.05 -7.21
C TYR A 147 16.96 11.44 -7.24
N ARG A 148 17.26 12.04 -6.08
CA ARG A 148 18.04 13.28 -6.00
C ARG A 148 19.44 13.09 -6.58
N LYS A 149 20.17 12.06 -6.16
CA LYS A 149 21.50 11.74 -6.72
C LYS A 149 21.47 11.48 -8.22
N ARG A 150 20.41 10.81 -8.70
CA ARG A 150 20.21 10.56 -10.13
C ARG A 150 19.99 11.86 -10.91
N ALA A 151 19.17 12.77 -10.40
CA ALA A 151 18.94 14.07 -11.01
C ALA A 151 20.23 14.91 -11.04
N GLU A 152 21.02 14.89 -9.96
CA GLU A 152 22.34 15.56 -9.90
C GLU A 152 23.31 15.00 -10.96
N ALA A 153 23.41 13.68 -11.09
CA ALA A 153 24.27 13.03 -12.09
C ALA A 153 23.78 13.28 -13.54
N ALA A 154 22.46 13.26 -13.76
CA ALA A 154 21.86 13.56 -15.05
C ALA A 154 22.12 15.02 -15.45
N LEU A 155 21.94 15.96 -14.52
CA LEU A 155 22.26 17.37 -14.73
C LEU A 155 23.74 17.56 -15.08
N ALA A 156 24.65 16.95 -14.32
CA ALA A 156 26.09 17.07 -14.57
C ALA A 156 26.45 16.60 -15.99
N THR A 157 25.77 15.56 -16.47
CA THR A 157 25.94 15.02 -17.83
C THR A 157 25.38 16.00 -18.87
N ALA A 158 24.13 16.44 -18.70
CA ALA A 158 23.43 17.35 -19.62
C ALA A 158 24.15 18.69 -19.81
N LEU A 159 24.84 19.18 -18.79
CA LEU A 159 25.65 20.41 -18.88
C LEU A 159 26.89 20.27 -19.78
N THR A 160 27.28 19.05 -20.15
CA THR A 160 28.54 18.76 -20.85
C THR A 160 28.38 18.03 -22.18
N ASP A 161 27.23 17.44 -22.47
CA ASP A 161 26.99 16.58 -23.64
C ASP A 161 26.33 17.30 -24.83
N GLY A 162 26.07 18.62 -24.70
CA GLY A 162 25.40 19.42 -25.72
C GLY A 162 23.87 19.40 -25.64
N SER A 163 23.30 18.95 -24.51
CA SER A 163 21.86 19.02 -24.26
C SER A 163 21.29 20.44 -24.40
N THR A 164 20.03 20.51 -24.82
CA THR A 164 19.25 21.74 -24.91
C THR A 164 18.90 22.31 -23.51
N PRO A 165 18.55 23.61 -23.40
CA PRO A 165 18.09 24.19 -22.14
C PRO A 165 16.90 23.42 -21.52
N GLU A 166 15.98 22.95 -22.35
CA GLU A 166 14.82 22.17 -21.92
C GLU A 166 15.22 20.81 -21.33
N GLU A 167 16.19 20.12 -21.95
CA GLU A 167 16.72 18.85 -21.45
C GLU A 167 17.51 19.04 -20.15
N ILE A 168 18.27 20.12 -20.01
CA ILE A 168 18.97 20.48 -18.77
C ILE A 168 17.98 20.71 -17.63
N GLU A 169 16.86 21.40 -17.90
CA GLU A 169 15.82 21.61 -16.88
C GLU A 169 15.11 20.31 -16.51
N ALA A 170 14.80 19.46 -17.51
CA ALA A 170 14.22 18.14 -17.28
C ALA A 170 15.14 17.24 -16.42
N ALA A 171 16.46 17.31 -16.62
CA ALA A 171 17.44 16.53 -15.87
C ALA A 171 17.46 16.87 -14.36
N ARG A 172 17.02 18.08 -13.97
CA ARG A 172 16.94 18.52 -12.56
C ARG A 172 15.70 18.01 -11.86
N GLN A 173 14.71 17.52 -12.60
CA GLN A 173 13.43 17.15 -12.01
C GLN A 173 13.54 15.82 -11.26
N ILE A 174 13.19 15.87 -9.98
CA ILE A 174 13.01 14.67 -9.16
C ILE A 174 11.56 14.22 -9.33
N PRO A 175 11.32 12.95 -9.72
CA PRO A 175 9.97 12.47 -9.90
C PRO A 175 9.22 12.42 -8.57
N LYS A 176 7.92 12.76 -8.62
CA LYS A 176 7.03 12.71 -7.45
C LYS A 176 6.68 11.28 -7.04
N GLU A 177 6.67 10.35 -7.98
CA GLU A 177 6.42 8.94 -7.74
C GLU A 177 7.64 8.14 -8.21
N ALA A 178 8.07 7.16 -7.40
CA ALA A 178 9.07 6.20 -7.83
C ALA A 178 8.46 5.22 -8.83
N ASP A 179 9.24 4.82 -9.82
CA ASP A 179 8.83 3.83 -10.84
C ASP A 179 8.68 2.43 -10.23
N THR A 180 9.42 2.18 -9.16
CA THR A 180 9.48 0.90 -8.46
C THR A 180 8.33 0.81 -7.44
N LEU A 181 7.52 -0.24 -7.59
CA LEU A 181 6.36 -0.48 -6.72
C LEU A 181 6.77 -1.17 -5.43
N LEU A 182 6.08 -0.84 -4.34
CA LEU A 182 6.11 -1.62 -3.11
C LEU A 182 4.90 -2.56 -3.09
N LEU A 183 5.16 -3.87 -3.07
CA LEU A 183 4.14 -4.89 -2.92
C LEU A 183 4.09 -5.35 -1.45
N PRO A 184 2.89 -5.51 -0.85
CA PRO A 184 2.79 -6.12 0.47
C PRO A 184 3.22 -7.57 0.40
N GLY A 185 3.84 -8.06 1.46
CA GLY A 185 3.92 -9.49 1.74
C GLY A 185 3.02 -9.85 2.93
N PRO A 186 3.25 -11.03 3.53
CA PRO A 186 2.51 -11.48 4.71
C PRO A 186 2.50 -10.42 5.82
N TRP A 187 1.40 -10.33 6.55
CA TRP A 187 1.30 -9.62 7.83
C TRP A 187 0.42 -10.45 8.74
N HIS A 188 1.01 -11.53 9.29
CA HIS A 188 0.25 -12.62 9.89
C HIS A 188 0.81 -13.05 11.24
N LEU A 189 -0.07 -13.41 12.18
CA LEU A 189 0.27 -14.26 13.33
C LEU A 189 -0.04 -15.71 12.94
N VAL A 190 0.99 -16.54 12.83
CA VAL A 190 0.88 -17.91 12.32
C VAL A 190 1.23 -18.91 13.42
N TYR A 191 0.34 -19.86 13.69
CA TYR A 191 0.60 -20.93 14.65
C TYR A 191 1.78 -21.82 14.20
N GLU A 192 2.60 -22.24 15.15
CA GLU A 192 3.81 -23.03 14.88
C GLU A 192 3.48 -24.50 14.61
N ASN A 193 2.84 -25.18 15.56
CA ASN A 193 2.71 -26.64 15.56
C ASN A 193 1.29 -27.14 15.28
N LEU A 194 1.19 -28.16 14.43
CA LEU A 194 -0.05 -28.91 14.15
C LEU A 194 -0.35 -29.98 15.23
N LEU A 195 0.67 -30.45 15.93
CA LEU A 195 0.61 -31.66 16.78
C LEU A 195 0.84 -31.38 18.27
N GLY A 196 1.08 -30.13 18.67
CA GLY A 196 1.28 -29.73 20.07
C GLY A 196 0.02 -29.13 20.71
N SER A 197 -0.06 -29.12 22.04
CA SER A 197 -1.06 -28.36 22.80
C SER A 197 -0.76 -26.87 22.87
N ASP A 198 0.48 -26.48 22.57
CA ASP A 198 0.95 -25.13 22.81
C ASP A 198 0.55 -24.24 21.63
N GLU A 199 -0.37 -23.32 21.90
CA GLU A 199 -0.82 -22.27 20.97
C GLU A 199 0.26 -21.17 20.81
N LEU A 200 1.43 -21.57 20.31
CA LEU A 200 2.51 -20.65 19.97
C LEU A 200 2.28 -20.07 18.58
N PHE A 201 2.40 -18.75 18.48
CA PHE A 201 2.24 -17.97 17.27
C PHE A 201 3.50 -17.17 16.98
N ARG A 202 3.85 -17.09 15.70
CA ARG A 202 4.93 -16.27 15.18
C ARG A 202 4.37 -15.15 14.31
N LEU A 203 4.82 -13.91 14.53
CA LEU A 203 4.56 -12.83 13.60
C LEU A 203 5.42 -13.01 12.37
N LYS A 204 4.80 -13.03 11.20
CA LYS A 204 5.47 -13.01 9.90
C LYS A 204 5.12 -11.73 9.17
N PHE A 205 6.16 -11.02 8.75
CA PHE A 205 6.04 -9.85 7.90
C PHE A 205 6.86 -10.03 6.62
N GLY A 206 6.36 -9.54 5.49
CA GLY A 206 7.14 -9.44 4.26
C GLY A 206 6.74 -8.26 3.41
N ALA A 207 7.63 -7.86 2.52
CA ALA A 207 7.38 -6.83 1.52
C ALA A 207 8.38 -6.96 0.37
N ASP A 208 7.92 -6.62 -0.83
CA ASP A 208 8.73 -6.69 -2.05
C ASP A 208 8.86 -5.31 -2.69
N LEU A 209 10.09 -4.90 -3.02
CA LEU A 209 10.35 -3.72 -3.83
C LEU A 209 10.64 -4.13 -5.28
N GLY A 210 9.80 -3.66 -6.20
CA GLY A 210 9.87 -3.92 -7.63
C GLY A 210 8.78 -4.86 -8.15
N ARG A 211 8.65 -4.92 -9.48
CA ARG A 211 7.71 -5.84 -10.12
C ARG A 211 8.35 -7.22 -10.26
N PRO A 212 7.61 -8.31 -10.01
CA PRO A 212 8.05 -9.65 -10.38
C PRO A 212 8.21 -9.73 -11.90
N GLY A 213 9.45 -9.90 -12.37
CA GLY A 213 9.79 -10.05 -13.78
C GLY A 213 10.92 -11.06 -13.98
N PHE A 214 10.89 -11.78 -15.11
CA PHE A 214 11.78 -12.92 -15.39
C PHE A 214 13.28 -12.60 -15.30
N MET A 215 13.69 -11.38 -15.70
CA MET A 215 15.10 -10.95 -15.71
C MET A 215 15.52 -10.18 -14.44
N ARG A 216 14.56 -9.83 -13.58
CA ARG A 216 14.82 -9.00 -12.39
C ARG A 216 13.85 -9.35 -11.28
N PRO A 217 14.21 -10.28 -10.38
CA PRO A 217 13.36 -10.58 -9.23
C PRO A 217 13.24 -9.33 -8.33
N PRO A 218 12.12 -9.17 -7.60
CA PRO A 218 11.98 -8.07 -6.66
C PRO A 218 13.04 -8.16 -5.54
N ILE A 219 13.24 -7.05 -4.82
CA ILE A 219 13.96 -7.09 -3.54
C ILE A 219 12.96 -7.55 -2.50
N GLU A 220 13.07 -8.79 -2.07
CA GLU A 220 12.18 -9.38 -1.08
C GLU A 220 12.76 -9.25 0.33
N CYS A 221 12.01 -8.63 1.24
CA CYS A 221 12.29 -8.69 2.66
C CYS A 221 11.32 -9.65 3.35
N ARG A 222 11.84 -10.44 4.29
CA ARG A 222 11.05 -11.25 5.22
C ARG A 222 11.53 -11.03 6.64
N TYR A 223 10.58 -10.91 7.55
CA TYR A 223 10.80 -10.82 8.99
C TYR A 223 9.95 -11.89 9.68
N GLN A 224 10.52 -12.51 10.72
CA GLN A 224 9.78 -13.41 11.60
C GLN A 224 10.20 -13.17 13.06
N SER A 225 9.22 -13.00 13.95
CA SER A 225 9.45 -12.91 15.39
C SER A 225 9.85 -14.26 15.98
N GLU A 226 10.15 -14.32 17.28
CA GLU A 226 10.07 -15.57 18.03
C GLU A 226 8.62 -16.06 18.17
N ALA A 227 8.44 -17.36 18.37
CA ALA A 227 7.13 -17.94 18.61
C ALA A 227 6.77 -17.80 20.09
N VAL A 228 5.62 -17.21 20.39
CA VAL A 228 5.14 -17.03 21.77
C VAL A 228 3.67 -17.37 21.88
N ALA A 229 3.20 -17.64 23.10
CA ALA A 229 1.81 -17.97 23.36
C ALA A 229 0.86 -16.86 22.91
N TRP A 230 -0.32 -17.23 22.42
CA TRP A 230 -1.38 -16.29 22.00
C TRP A 230 -1.67 -15.20 23.05
N ALA A 231 -1.80 -15.59 24.32
CA ALA A 231 -2.04 -14.64 25.41
C ALA A 231 -0.96 -13.57 25.54
N ARG A 232 0.31 -13.89 25.20
CA ARG A 232 1.41 -12.93 25.24
C ARG A 232 1.31 -11.91 24.10
N TRP A 233 0.77 -12.29 22.95
CA TRP A 233 0.50 -11.35 21.87
C TRP A 233 -0.59 -10.33 22.24
N GLN A 234 -1.64 -10.77 22.94
CA GLN A 234 -2.76 -9.91 23.36
C GLN A 234 -2.46 -9.09 24.61
N ALA A 235 -1.46 -9.51 25.41
CA ALA A 235 -1.08 -8.84 26.65
C ALA A 235 -0.75 -7.36 26.43
N ASP A 236 -0.97 -6.56 27.49
CA ASP A 236 -0.60 -5.15 27.55
C ASP A 236 -1.13 -4.34 26.35
N ASN A 237 -2.37 -4.65 25.94
CA ASN A 237 -3.03 -4.08 24.76
C ASN A 237 -2.21 -4.29 23.48
N TRP A 238 -1.75 -5.51 23.21
CA TRP A 238 -0.94 -5.84 22.03
C TRP A 238 0.45 -5.17 21.99
N GLN A 239 1.08 -4.94 23.15
CA GLN A 239 2.38 -4.27 23.22
C GLN A 239 3.46 -5.01 22.42
N LEU A 240 3.53 -6.34 22.56
CA LEU A 240 4.51 -7.14 21.82
C LEU A 240 4.33 -7.01 20.30
N LEU A 241 3.09 -6.95 19.82
CA LEU A 241 2.81 -6.77 18.40
C LEU A 241 3.32 -5.42 17.88
N ARG A 242 3.21 -4.34 18.67
CA ARG A 242 3.77 -3.02 18.30
C ARG A 242 5.29 -3.05 18.22
N GLU A 243 5.94 -3.70 19.18
CA GLU A 243 7.39 -3.83 19.23
C GLU A 243 7.90 -4.65 18.03
N GLU A 244 7.28 -5.79 17.76
CA GLU A 244 7.65 -6.67 16.65
C GLU A 244 7.33 -6.02 15.29
N ARG A 245 6.26 -5.24 15.18
CA ARG A 245 5.95 -4.38 14.02
C ARG A 245 7.10 -3.41 13.73
N ALA A 246 7.56 -2.69 14.76
CA ALA A 246 8.65 -1.72 14.62
C ALA A 246 9.95 -2.39 14.16
N LYS A 247 10.32 -3.53 14.78
CA LYS A 247 11.47 -4.34 14.38
C LYS A 247 11.36 -4.82 12.93
N ALA A 248 10.19 -5.28 12.52
CA ALA A 248 9.94 -5.74 11.15
C ALA A 248 10.11 -4.63 10.11
N VAL A 249 9.54 -3.45 10.38
CA VAL A 249 9.68 -2.26 9.51
C VAL A 249 11.13 -1.82 9.43
N GLU A 250 11.84 -1.74 10.56
CA GLU A 250 13.24 -1.35 10.60
C GLU A 250 14.12 -2.34 9.82
N ALA A 251 13.96 -3.65 10.07
CA ALA A 251 14.71 -4.70 9.39
C ALA A 251 14.49 -4.64 7.87
N CYS A 252 13.24 -4.52 7.43
CA CYS A 252 12.93 -4.44 6.00
C CYS A 252 13.38 -3.14 5.36
N THR A 253 13.27 -2.02 6.06
CA THR A 253 13.80 -0.74 5.58
C THR A 253 15.30 -0.85 5.35
N LYS A 254 16.06 -1.35 6.34
CA LYS A 254 17.52 -1.52 6.22
C LYS A 254 17.89 -2.46 5.07
N PHE A 255 17.21 -3.60 4.97
CA PHE A 255 17.49 -4.58 3.93
C PHE A 255 17.24 -4.03 2.53
N ILE A 256 16.08 -3.40 2.29
CA ILE A 256 15.72 -2.86 0.98
C ILE A 256 16.57 -1.63 0.63
N ALA A 257 16.86 -0.76 1.62
CA ALA A 257 17.74 0.40 1.43
C ALA A 257 19.18 0.02 1.06
N ALA A 258 19.66 -1.15 1.51
CA ALA A 258 20.98 -1.67 1.14
C ALA A 258 21.04 -2.23 -0.29
N ALA A 259 19.91 -2.35 -1.00
CA ALA A 259 19.91 -2.83 -2.37
C ALA A 259 20.63 -1.84 -3.31
N PRO A 260 21.38 -2.33 -4.32
CA PRO A 260 22.07 -1.47 -5.28
C PRO A 260 21.13 -0.43 -5.89
N GLU A 261 21.56 0.84 -6.00
CA GLU A 261 20.70 1.94 -6.46
C GLU A 261 20.00 1.62 -7.78
N LYS A 262 20.65 0.92 -8.71
CA LYS A 262 20.02 0.48 -9.98
C LYS A 262 18.73 -0.35 -9.81
N ARG A 263 18.48 -0.93 -8.62
CA ARG A 263 17.32 -1.75 -8.24
C ARG A 263 16.12 -0.93 -7.74
N TRP A 264 16.32 0.36 -7.50
CA TRP A 264 15.29 1.34 -7.18
C TRP A 264 14.78 2.05 -8.42
#